data_AF-A0A941X5V5-F1
#
_entry.id   AF-A0A941X5V5-F1
#
_cell.length_a   1.000
_cell.length_b   1.000
_cell.length_c   1.000
_cell.angle_alpha   90.00
_cell.angle_beta   90.00
_cell.angle_gamma   90.00
#
_symmetry.space_group_name_H-M   'P 1'
#
loop_
_entity.id
_entity.type
_entity.pdbx_description
1 polymer ?
#
loop_
_entity_poly.entity_id
_entity_poly.type
_entity_poly.pdbx_seq_one_letter_code
_entity_poly.pdbx_strand_id
1 'polypeptide(L)'
;MKPVLSFGRIMLGLAYVVYGYLHFAHTAADAAMVPQGVGRPVVWVILIGICWWAVALSFFTNILTRLSGVLASVLLFFVLFFAILPDFHGVSSWLSMASVLGLIGGSLQVAAYGEMWYRRKNRG
;
A
#
# COMPACT_ATOMS: atom_id res chain seq x y z
N MET A 1 17.27 -10.03 -8.99
CA MET A 1 15.90 -10.29 -9.50
C MET A 1 15.96 -10.28 -11.02
N LYS A 2 15.15 -11.11 -11.70
CA LYS A 2 15.03 -11.07 -13.17
C LYS A 2 14.55 -9.67 -13.61
N PRO A 3 14.93 -9.15 -14.78
CA PRO A 3 14.63 -7.77 -15.20
C PRO A 3 13.13 -7.41 -15.11
N VAL A 4 12.26 -8.34 -15.50
CA VAL A 4 10.80 -8.19 -15.44
C VAL A 4 10.29 -7.98 -14.00
N LEU A 5 10.84 -8.72 -13.04
CA LEU A 5 10.46 -8.59 -11.62
C LEU A 5 10.93 -7.25 -11.03
N SER A 6 12.09 -6.75 -11.48
CA SER A 6 12.56 -5.41 -11.10
C SER A 6 11.62 -4.35 -11.64
N PHE A 7 11.22 -4.43 -12.92
CA PHE A 7 10.29 -3.48 -13.52
C PHE A 7 8.92 -3.46 -12.83
N GLY A 8 8.34 -4.64 -12.58
CA GLY A 8 7.05 -4.76 -11.89
C GLY A 8 7.07 -4.14 -10.49
N ARG A 9 8.17 -4.31 -9.73
CA ARG A 9 8.35 -3.66 -8.43
C ARG A 9 8.36 -2.13 -8.53
N ILE A 10 9.03 -1.57 -9.53
CA ILE A 10 9.08 -0.12 -9.74
C ILE A 10 7.70 0.42 -10.14
N MET A 11 6.99 -0.25 -11.05
CA MET A 11 5.61 0.12 -11.41
C MET A 11 4.68 0.10 -10.20
N LEU A 12 4.80 -0.92 -9.35
CA LEU A 12 4.03 -0.99 -8.11
C LEU A 12 4.42 0.12 -7.13
N GLY A 13 5.72 0.47 -7.04
CA GLY A 13 6.19 1.62 -6.27
C GLY A 13 5.56 2.93 -6.72
N LEU A 14 5.43 3.15 -8.03
CA LEU A 14 4.75 4.34 -8.58
C LEU A 14 3.27 4.38 -8.18
N ALA A 15 2.57 3.24 -8.20
CA ALA A 15 1.18 3.17 -7.75
C ALA A 15 1.04 3.61 -6.28
N TYR A 16 1.98 3.21 -5.41
CA TYR A 16 2.01 3.66 -4.02
C TYR A 16 2.35 5.15 -3.84
N VAL A 17 3.16 5.75 -4.73
CA VAL A 17 3.37 7.20 -4.73
C VAL A 17 2.04 7.92 -4.98
N VAL A 18 1.30 7.49 -6.01
CA VAL A 18 -0.01 8.05 -6.35
C VAL A 18 -0.99 7.86 -5.20
N TYR A 19 -1.06 6.67 -4.62
CA TYR A 19 -1.96 6.38 -3.49
C TYR A 19 -1.66 7.25 -2.26
N GLY A 20 -0.37 7.43 -1.93
CA GLY A 20 0.04 8.33 -0.86
C GLY A 20 -0.29 9.79 -1.16
N TYR A 21 -0.07 10.26 -2.40
CA TYR A 21 -0.47 11.61 -2.81
C TYR A 21 -1.98 11.83 -2.66
N LEU A 22 -2.80 10.86 -3.08
CA LEU A 22 -4.26 10.95 -2.97
C LEU A 22 -4.72 11.08 -1.53
N HIS A 23 -4.08 10.39 -0.58
CA HIS A 23 -4.39 10.52 0.86
C HIS A 23 -4.15 11.94 1.39
N PHE A 24 -3.09 12.61 0.91
CA PHE A 24 -2.84 14.01 1.30
C PHE A 24 -3.79 14.97 0.59
N ALA A 25 -4.06 14.77 -0.71
CA ALA A 25 -4.93 15.62 -1.50
C ALA A 25 -6.40 15.54 -1.09
N HIS A 26 -6.88 14.36 -0.66
CA HIS A 26 -8.27 14.10 -0.30
C HIS A 26 -8.46 13.83 1.20
N THR A 27 -7.58 14.40 2.03
CA THR A 27 -7.52 14.13 3.48
C THR A 27 -8.89 14.22 4.17
N ALA A 28 -9.71 15.22 3.81
CA ALA A 28 -11.03 15.42 4.41
C ALA A 28 -12.04 14.31 4.04
N ALA A 29 -12.00 13.82 2.79
CA ALA A 29 -12.87 12.75 2.34
C ALA A 29 -12.47 11.43 3.00
N ASP A 30 -11.17 11.10 3.00
CA ASP A 30 -10.66 9.88 3.61
C ASP A 30 -10.86 9.88 5.14
N ALA A 31 -10.80 11.05 5.78
CA ALA A 31 -11.06 11.17 7.22
C ALA A 31 -12.52 10.85 7.57
N ALA A 32 -13.47 11.08 6.66
CA ALA A 32 -14.87 10.73 6.86
C ALA A 32 -15.11 9.20 6.80
N MET A 33 -14.20 8.44 6.19
CA MET A 33 -14.25 6.98 6.10
C MET A 33 -13.66 6.28 7.33
N VAL A 34 -12.97 7.02 8.21
CA VAL A 34 -12.40 6.46 9.45
C VAL A 34 -13.53 6.14 10.42
N PRO A 35 -13.62 4.91 10.98
CA PRO A 35 -14.68 4.54 11.91
C PRO A 35 -14.81 5.49 13.11
N GLN A 36 -16.06 5.76 13.50
CA GLN A 36 -16.34 6.59 14.68
C GLN A 36 -15.80 5.91 15.94
N GLY A 37 -15.03 6.66 16.75
CA GLY A 37 -14.36 6.16 17.95
C GLY A 37 -12.84 5.99 17.84
N VAL A 38 -12.27 6.02 16.62
CA VAL A 38 -10.81 5.91 16.40
C VAL A 38 -10.04 7.20 16.74
N GLY A 39 -10.75 8.33 16.89
CA GLY A 39 -10.20 9.63 17.31
C GLY A 39 -9.24 10.25 16.29
N ARG A 40 -9.31 11.58 16.11
CA ARG A 40 -8.42 12.37 15.22
C ARG A 40 -8.22 11.74 13.82
N PRO A 41 -9.30 11.53 13.04
CA PRO A 41 -9.27 10.79 11.77
C PRO A 41 -8.27 11.34 10.75
N VAL A 42 -8.11 12.67 10.68
CA VAL A 42 -7.12 13.34 9.82
C VAL A 42 -5.68 12.88 10.09
N VAL A 43 -5.32 12.62 11.36
CA VAL A 43 -3.97 12.17 11.72
C VAL A 43 -3.70 10.78 11.14
N TRP A 44 -4.69 9.90 11.17
CA TRP A 44 -4.58 8.55 10.62
C TRP A 44 -4.42 8.56 9.11
N VAL A 45 -5.17 9.41 8.41
CA VAL A 45 -5.04 9.56 6.95
C VAL A 45 -3.64 10.01 6.55
N ILE A 46 -3.10 11.02 7.26
CA ILE A 46 -1.73 11.51 7.02
C ILE A 46 -0.70 10.41 7.30
N LEU A 47 -0.84 9.69 8.42
CA LEU A 47 0.05 8.58 8.78
C LEU A 47 0.05 7.48 7.71
N ILE A 48 -1.14 7.08 7.24
CA ILE A 48 -1.30 6.09 6.18
C ILE A 48 -0.68 6.59 4.86
N GLY A 49 -0.87 7.86 4.50
CA GLY A 49 -0.22 8.48 3.34
C GLY A 49 1.32 8.39 3.40
N ILE A 50 1.91 8.67 4.57
CA ILE A 50 3.35 8.52 4.81
C ILE A 50 3.78 7.06 4.67
N CYS A 51 2.99 6.11 5.20
CA CYS A 51 3.26 4.68 5.05
C CYS A 51 3.28 4.25 3.57
N TRP A 52 2.36 4.75 2.73
CA TRP A 52 2.36 4.45 1.29
C TRP A 52 3.65 4.94 0.62
N TRP A 53 4.12 6.14 0.94
CA TRP A 53 5.39 6.64 0.42
C TRP A 53 6.61 5.86 0.94
N ALA A 54 6.58 5.39 2.19
CA ALA A 54 7.63 4.51 2.71
C ALA A 54 7.69 3.16 1.94
N VAL A 55 6.53 2.58 1.60
CA VAL A 55 6.43 1.38 0.76
C VAL A 55 6.98 1.66 -0.65
N ALA A 56 6.61 2.79 -1.27
CA ALA A 56 7.14 3.18 -2.57
C ALA A 56 8.67 3.31 -2.56
N LEU A 57 9.22 4.01 -1.56
CA LEU A 57 10.67 4.18 -1.41
C LEU A 57 11.38 2.84 -1.20
N SER A 58 10.80 1.95 -0.39
CA SER A 58 11.29 0.58 -0.20
C SER A 58 11.34 -0.19 -1.52
N PHE A 59 10.32 -0.05 -2.37
CA PHE A 59 10.23 -0.70 -3.68
C PHE A 59 11.23 -0.11 -4.69
N PHE A 60 11.48 1.20 -4.67
CA PHE A 60 12.50 1.81 -5.54
C PHE A 60 13.93 1.42 -5.12
N THR A 61 14.23 1.49 -3.84
CA THR A 61 15.58 1.24 -3.29
C THR A 61 15.90 -0.25 -3.16
N ASN A 62 14.90 -1.12 -3.23
CA ASN A 62 15.03 -2.54 -2.94
C ASN A 62 15.55 -2.84 -1.52
N ILE A 63 15.15 -2.01 -0.56
CA ILE A 63 15.49 -2.14 0.87
C ILE A 63 14.20 -2.49 1.62
N LEU A 64 14.22 -3.52 2.46
CA LEU A 64 13.05 -3.98 3.25
C LEU A 64 11.80 -4.35 2.42
N THR A 65 11.95 -4.62 1.12
CA THR A 65 10.83 -4.87 0.17
C THR A 65 9.89 -5.99 0.63
N ARG A 66 10.43 -7.04 1.26
CA ARG A 66 9.61 -8.12 1.81
C ARG A 66 8.73 -7.67 2.96
N LEU A 67 9.28 -6.93 3.91
CA LEU A 67 8.53 -6.41 5.05
C LEU A 67 7.48 -5.40 4.57
N SER A 68 7.90 -4.43 3.76
CA SER A 68 7.02 -3.40 3.20
C SER A 68 5.87 -4.01 2.40
N GLY A 69 6.13 -5.01 1.57
CA GLY A 69 5.09 -5.67 0.77
C GLY A 69 4.07 -6.40 1.64
N VAL A 70 4.49 -7.13 2.68
CA VAL A 70 3.56 -7.78 3.61
C VAL A 70 2.73 -6.76 4.39
N LEU A 71 3.37 -5.74 4.97
CA LEU A 71 2.68 -4.72 5.74
C LEU A 71 1.69 -3.93 4.88
N ALA A 72 2.07 -3.60 3.65
CA ALA A 72 1.18 -2.93 2.70
C ALA A 72 -0.04 -3.80 2.36
N SER A 73 0.15 -5.10 2.10
CA SER A 73 -0.95 -6.03 1.85
C SER A 73 -1.90 -6.15 3.04
N VAL A 74 -1.37 -6.19 4.27
CA VAL A 74 -2.19 -6.22 5.49
C VAL A 74 -2.99 -4.93 5.65
N LEU A 75 -2.36 -3.78 5.44
CA LEU A 75 -3.05 -2.48 5.54
C LEU A 75 -4.13 -2.34 4.46
N LEU A 76 -3.84 -2.71 3.22
CA LEU A 76 -4.81 -2.70 2.12
C LEU A 76 -5.97 -3.68 2.36
N PHE A 77 -5.71 -4.82 2.99
CA PHE A 77 -6.77 -5.74 3.41
C PHE A 77 -7.74 -5.06 4.39
N PHE A 78 -7.23 -4.30 5.37
CA PHE A 78 -8.09 -3.52 6.26
C PHE A 78 -8.85 -2.42 5.53
N VAL A 79 -8.21 -1.70 4.59
CA VAL A 79 -8.88 -0.69 3.75
C VAL A 79 -10.02 -1.31 2.95
N LEU A 80 -9.81 -2.51 2.38
CA LEU A 80 -10.85 -3.23 1.65
C LEU A 80 -12.08 -3.48 2.53
N PHE A 81 -11.88 -3.99 3.74
CA PHE A 81 -12.99 -4.37 4.65
C PHE A 81 -13.66 -3.19 5.34
N PHE A 82 -12.91 -2.16 5.72
CA PHE A 82 -13.43 -1.06 6.53
C PHE A 82 -13.77 0.20 5.75
N ALA A 83 -13.21 0.39 4.55
CA ALA A 83 -13.48 1.58 3.74
C ALA A 83 -14.25 1.25 2.44
N ILE A 84 -13.86 0.20 1.71
CA ILE A 84 -14.44 -0.09 0.39
C ILE A 84 -15.74 -0.89 0.48
N LEU A 85 -15.76 -1.99 1.26
CA LEU A 85 -16.94 -2.85 1.37
C LEU A 85 -18.17 -2.15 2.00
N PRO A 86 -18.03 -1.29 3.05
CA PRO A 86 -19.17 -0.61 3.63
C PRO A 86 -19.81 0.44 2.72
N ASP A 87 -19.04 1.04 1.82
CA ASP A 87 -19.48 2.07 0.87
C ASP A 87 -19.61 1.52 -0.57
N PHE A 88 -19.93 0.23 -0.69
CA PHE A 88 -19.90 -0.47 -1.98
C PHE A 88 -21.15 -0.20 -2.81
N HIS A 89 -21.08 0.79 -3.71
CA HIS A 89 -22.19 1.19 -4.56
C HIS A 89 -21.72 1.56 -5.98
N GLY A 90 -22.11 0.73 -6.97
CA GLY A 90 -21.90 1.02 -8.40
C GLY A 90 -20.52 0.62 -8.95
N VAL A 91 -20.25 1.03 -10.19
CA VAL A 91 -19.05 0.63 -10.96
C VAL A 91 -17.76 1.19 -10.36
N SER A 92 -17.81 2.36 -9.74
CA SER A 92 -16.67 2.99 -9.04
C SER A 92 -16.14 2.09 -7.91
N SER A 93 -17.02 1.49 -7.11
CA SER A 93 -16.62 0.59 -6.02
C SER A 93 -15.99 -0.71 -6.54
N TRP A 94 -16.46 -1.24 -7.68
CA TRP A 94 -15.82 -2.37 -8.36
C TRP A 94 -14.39 -2.05 -8.81
N LEU A 95 -14.18 -0.88 -9.42
CA LEU A 95 -12.86 -0.41 -9.85
C LEU A 95 -11.91 -0.20 -8.67
N SER A 96 -12.41 0.37 -7.57
CA SER A 96 -11.64 0.56 -6.33
C SER A 96 -11.22 -0.80 -5.74
N MET A 97 -12.17 -1.74 -5.63
CA MET A 97 -11.89 -3.09 -5.14
C MET A 97 -10.86 -3.82 -6.02
N ALA A 98 -11.03 -3.79 -7.35
CA ALA A 98 -10.09 -4.42 -8.27
C ALA A 98 -8.68 -3.83 -8.14
N SER A 99 -8.60 -2.51 -7.99
CA SER A 99 -7.34 -1.78 -7.80
C SER A 99 -6.65 -2.18 -6.49
N VAL A 100 -7.39 -2.24 -5.37
CA VAL A 100 -6.85 -2.68 -4.06
C VAL A 100 -6.43 -4.14 -4.09
N LEU A 101 -7.22 -5.04 -4.67
CA LEU A 101 -6.83 -6.45 -4.84
C LEU A 101 -5.56 -6.60 -5.70
N GLY A 102 -5.45 -5.82 -6.78
CA GLY A 102 -4.24 -5.76 -7.60
C GLY A 102 -3.02 -5.29 -6.83
N LEU A 103 -3.17 -4.27 -5.98
CA LEU A 103 -2.09 -3.78 -5.11
C LEU A 103 -1.70 -4.80 -4.04
N ILE A 104 -2.67 -5.48 -3.41
CA ILE A 104 -2.43 -6.56 -2.44
C ILE A 104 -1.63 -7.67 -3.12
N GLY A 105 -2.10 -8.18 -4.26
CA GLY A 105 -1.46 -9.26 -5.00
C GLY A 105 -0.06 -8.87 -5.48
N GLY A 106 0.09 -7.69 -6.07
CA GLY A 106 1.39 -7.17 -6.49
C GLY A 106 2.38 -7.03 -5.33
N SER A 107 1.91 -6.58 -4.17
CA SER A 107 2.76 -6.38 -2.99
C SER A 107 3.20 -7.70 -2.37
N LEU A 108 2.32 -8.69 -2.32
CA LEU A 108 2.67 -10.05 -1.93
C LEU A 108 3.65 -10.69 -2.92
N GLN A 109 3.49 -10.45 -4.22
CA GLN A 109 4.42 -10.94 -5.24
C GLN A 109 5.81 -10.32 -5.05
N VAL A 110 5.91 -9.00 -4.84
CA VAL A 110 7.18 -8.34 -4.50
C VAL A 110 7.74 -8.90 -3.20
N ALA A 111 6.90 -9.15 -2.20
CA ALA A 111 7.35 -9.69 -0.92
C ALA A 111 7.86 -11.13 -1.01
N ALA A 112 7.25 -11.96 -1.85
CA ALA A 112 7.67 -13.34 -2.09
C ALA A 112 9.09 -13.41 -2.69
N TYR A 113 9.45 -12.44 -3.55
CA TYR A 113 10.78 -12.36 -4.14
C TYR A 113 11.75 -11.42 -3.40
N GLY A 114 11.27 -10.62 -2.45
CA GLY A 114 12.09 -9.75 -1.63
C GLY A 114 12.90 -10.54 -0.59
N GLU A 115 14.18 -10.22 -0.44
CA GLU A 115 14.96 -10.77 0.68
C GLU A 115 14.69 -9.98 1.98
N MET A 116 14.72 -10.67 3.13
CA MET A 116 14.73 -9.99 4.41
C MET A 116 16.05 -9.25 4.58
N TRP A 117 16.01 -7.96 4.91
CA TRP A 117 17.19 -7.08 5.03
C TRP A 117 18.30 -7.69 5.91
N TYR A 118 17.93 -8.34 7.02
CA TYR A 118 18.87 -9.02 7.92
C TYR A 118 19.63 -10.18 7.24
N ARG A 119 18.97 -10.96 6.37
CA ARG A 119 19.63 -12.04 5.60
C ARG A 119 20.60 -11.50 4.55
N ARG A 120 20.34 -10.29 4.02
CA ARG A 120 21.21 -9.64 3.05
C ARG A 120 22.52 -9.14 3.69
N LYS A 121 22.41 -8.58 4.91
CA LYS A 121 23.57 -8.10 5.68
C LYS A 121 24.53 -9.23 6.10
N ASN A 122 24.00 -10.43 6.34
CA ASN A 122 24.79 -11.58 6.82
C ASN A 122 25.38 -12.46 5.70
N ARG A 123 25.36 -12.00 4.43
CA ARG A 123 25.93 -12.69 3.26
C ARG A 123 27.13 -11.96 2.64
N GLY A 124 27.50 -10.80 3.19
CA GLY A 124 28.77 -10.12 2.88
C GLY A 124 29.75 -10.32 4.03
#